data_AF-A0A645AYR1-F1
#
_entry.id   AF-A0A645AYR1-F1
#
_cell.length_a   1.000
_cell.length_b   1.000
_cell.length_c   1.000
_cell.angle_alpha   90.00
_cell.angle_beta   90.00
_cell.angle_gamma   90.00
#
_symmetry.space_group_name_H-M   'P 1'
#
loop_
_entity.id
_entity.type
_entity.pdbx_description
1 polymer ?
#
loop_
_entity_poly.entity_id
_entity_poly.type
_entity_poly.pdbx_seq_one_letter_code
_entity_poly.pdbx_strand_id
1 'polypeptide(L)'
;MFLFIGIIFIIKTKLLASKSKIFIFLFLLISPIASSLTFQAPSALRALSLVIPLSIFIAGGIYSSIEFIKKYRFYQVFLIILISLYGYFIAYFLDSYFFHYAKRYPFAWQYEFDKVVPFVESQKDKYQNIYITNKYDQPYILFLFFSKYPPAQIQPQIKLTTPDQYGFSTVIGYDNYHFGTIDWNQIPNDSLIVASDEVISGQNPIKIFNFSNGQPAFTIYQKK
;
A
#
# COMPACT_ATOMS: atom_id res chain seq x y z
N MET A 1 22.71 -13.72 9.95
CA MET A 1 23.71 -14.82 9.94
C MET A 1 23.93 -15.39 8.54
N PHE A 2 22.92 -16.04 7.92
CA PHE A 2 23.09 -16.69 6.61
C PHE A 2 23.54 -15.74 5.48
N LEU A 3 23.10 -14.49 5.50
CA LEU A 3 23.56 -13.48 4.55
C LEU A 3 25.10 -13.34 4.53
N PHE A 4 25.73 -13.18 5.71
CA PHE A 4 27.18 -13.03 5.83
C PHE A 4 27.93 -14.30 5.44
N ILE A 5 27.45 -15.47 5.87
CA ILE A 5 28.00 -16.77 5.46
C ILE A 5 27.91 -16.92 3.94
N GLY A 6 26.80 -16.50 3.34
CA GLY A 6 26.55 -16.50 1.91
C GLY A 6 27.48 -15.61 1.12
N ILE A 7 27.73 -14.39 1.61
CA ILE A 7 28.73 -13.48 1.02
C ILE A 7 30.11 -14.15 1.00
N ILE A 8 30.55 -14.71 2.12
CA ILE A 8 31.84 -15.41 2.22
C ILE A 8 31.87 -16.62 1.27
N PHE A 9 30.78 -17.39 1.19
CA PHE A 9 30.65 -18.53 0.31
C PHE A 9 30.76 -18.15 -1.17
N ILE A 10 30.02 -17.13 -1.63
CA ILE A 10 30.04 -16.69 -3.03
C ILE A 10 31.42 -16.16 -3.44
N ILE A 11 32.13 -15.48 -2.53
CA ILE A 11 33.50 -15.03 -2.79
C ILE A 11 34.43 -16.24 -2.99
N LYS A 12 34.37 -17.24 -2.09
CA LYS A 12 35.33 -18.36 -2.05
C LYS A 12 34.99 -19.52 -2.97
N THR A 13 33.73 -19.69 -3.36
CA THR A 13 33.29 -20.87 -4.11
C THR A 13 33.90 -20.95 -5.51
N LYS A 14 34.29 -22.14 -5.94
CA LYS A 14 34.72 -22.38 -7.34
C LYS A 14 33.57 -22.73 -8.27
N LEU A 15 32.36 -22.91 -7.72
CA LEU A 15 31.16 -23.31 -8.47
C LEU A 15 30.65 -22.20 -9.40
N LEU A 16 30.93 -20.94 -9.08
CA LEU A 16 30.54 -19.78 -9.89
C LEU A 16 31.74 -19.22 -10.63
N ALA A 17 31.53 -18.90 -11.91
CA ALA A 17 32.50 -18.14 -12.70
C ALA A 17 32.74 -16.75 -12.09
N SER A 18 33.95 -16.21 -12.25
CA SER A 18 34.32 -14.88 -11.74
C SER A 18 33.35 -13.78 -12.21
N LYS A 19 32.93 -13.84 -13.48
CA LYS A 19 31.96 -12.89 -14.07
C LYS A 19 30.60 -12.91 -13.35
N SER A 20 30.11 -14.10 -12.98
CA SER A 20 28.83 -14.24 -12.27
C SER A 20 28.90 -13.66 -10.86
N LYS A 21 30.03 -13.84 -10.16
CA LYS A 21 30.23 -13.23 -8.84
C LYS A 21 30.20 -11.71 -8.93
N ILE A 22 30.95 -11.13 -9.87
CA ILE A 22 30.96 -9.69 -10.12
C ILE A 22 29.55 -9.18 -10.40
N PHE A 23 28.79 -9.87 -11.25
CA PHE A 23 27.41 -9.51 -11.54
C PHE A 23 26.53 -9.48 -10.28
N ILE A 24 26.58 -10.51 -9.43
CA ILE A 24 25.77 -10.57 -8.20
C ILE A 24 26.11 -9.40 -7.25
N PHE A 25 27.40 -9.07 -7.11
CA PHE A 25 27.82 -7.94 -6.27
C PHE A 25 27.43 -6.58 -6.87
N LEU A 26 27.58 -6.40 -8.18
CA LEU A 26 27.10 -5.20 -8.86
C LEU A 26 25.59 -5.07 -8.72
N PHE A 27 24.84 -6.16 -8.83
CA PHE A 27 23.39 -6.13 -8.65
C PHE A 27 23.02 -5.70 -7.23
N LEU A 28 23.69 -6.22 -6.20
CA LEU A 28 23.49 -5.76 -4.82
C LEU A 28 23.71 -4.25 -4.65
N LEU A 29 24.74 -3.70 -5.30
CA LEU A 29 25.08 -2.27 -5.21
C LEU A 29 24.17 -1.37 -6.05
N ILE A 30 23.67 -1.86 -7.17
CA ILE A 30 22.80 -1.10 -8.09
C ILE A 30 21.34 -1.13 -7.62
N SER A 31 20.88 -2.21 -7.01
CA SER A 31 19.49 -2.37 -6.56
C SER A 31 18.92 -1.21 -5.72
N PRO A 32 19.65 -0.58 -4.77
CA PRO A 32 19.11 0.55 -4.00
C PRO A 32 19.16 1.91 -4.73
N ILE A 33 19.83 2.01 -5.89
CA ILE A 33 20.00 3.30 -6.61
C ILE A 33 18.64 3.88 -7.02
N ALA A 34 17.71 3.04 -7.46
CA ALA A 34 16.37 3.49 -7.82
C ALA A 34 15.61 4.09 -6.62
N SER A 35 15.87 3.61 -5.40
CA SER A 35 15.25 4.14 -4.18
C SER A 35 15.91 5.44 -3.72
N SER A 36 17.24 5.59 -3.88
CA SER A 36 17.96 6.81 -3.49
C SER A 36 17.65 8.02 -4.38
N LEU A 37 17.16 7.81 -5.60
CA LEU A 37 16.83 8.89 -6.54
C LEU A 37 15.43 9.48 -6.34
N THR A 38 14.66 9.01 -5.36
CA THR A 38 13.28 9.46 -5.14
C THR A 38 13.13 10.41 -3.96
N PHE A 39 12.29 11.43 -4.14
CA PHE A 39 12.09 12.53 -3.20
C PHE A 39 11.31 12.14 -1.93
N GLN A 40 10.32 11.26 -2.07
CA GLN A 40 9.65 10.67 -0.92
C GLN A 40 10.53 9.56 -0.37
N ALA A 41 10.81 9.62 0.95
CA ALA A 41 11.65 8.73 1.76
C ALA A 41 11.87 7.34 1.13
N PRO A 42 13.10 6.79 1.17
CA PRO A 42 13.48 5.59 0.41
C PRO A 42 12.43 4.49 0.59
N SER A 43 11.60 4.31 -0.43
CA SER A 43 10.46 3.41 -0.32
C SER A 43 10.99 1.98 -0.42
N ALA A 44 10.56 1.12 0.50
CA ALA A 44 10.91 -0.31 0.47
C ALA A 44 10.50 -0.96 -0.86
N LEU A 45 9.40 -0.48 -1.48
CA LEU A 45 8.92 -0.94 -2.78
C LEU A 45 9.90 -0.59 -3.92
N ARG A 46 10.45 0.62 -3.96
CA ARG A 46 11.47 1.01 -4.97
C ARG A 46 12.81 0.31 -4.75
N ALA A 47 13.06 -0.20 -3.55
CA ALA A 47 14.21 -1.04 -3.24
C ALA A 47 13.93 -2.55 -3.38
N LEU A 48 12.75 -2.97 -3.89
CA LEU A 48 12.36 -4.37 -3.96
C LEU A 48 13.33 -5.23 -4.78
N SER A 49 13.98 -4.65 -5.78
CA SER A 49 15.05 -5.28 -6.55
C SER A 49 16.22 -5.76 -5.68
N LEU A 50 16.38 -5.26 -4.46
CA LEU A 50 17.38 -5.72 -3.49
C LEU A 50 17.09 -7.15 -2.99
N VAL A 51 15.83 -7.59 -3.02
CA VAL A 51 15.44 -8.95 -2.59
C VAL A 51 16.20 -10.01 -3.41
N ILE A 52 16.37 -9.81 -4.71
CA ILE A 52 17.02 -10.78 -5.59
C ILE A 52 18.46 -11.10 -5.15
N PRO A 53 19.40 -10.14 -5.11
CA PRO A 53 20.77 -10.42 -4.68
C PRO A 53 20.83 -10.91 -3.23
N LEU A 54 20.00 -10.37 -2.32
CA LEU A 54 19.96 -10.84 -0.93
C LEU A 54 19.53 -12.30 -0.82
N SER A 55 18.50 -12.73 -1.56
CA SER A 55 18.05 -14.12 -1.62
C SER A 55 19.14 -15.05 -2.13
N ILE A 56 19.91 -14.64 -3.14
CA ILE A 56 21.05 -15.43 -3.65
C ILE A 56 22.11 -15.63 -2.56
N PHE A 57 22.50 -14.56 -1.85
CA PHE A 57 23.44 -14.67 -0.74
C PHE A 57 22.89 -15.54 0.38
N ILE A 58 21.64 -15.33 0.82
CA ILE A 58 21.02 -16.13 1.88
C ILE A 58 20.98 -17.62 1.50
N ALA A 59 20.57 -17.95 0.27
CA ALA A 59 20.55 -19.32 -0.23
C ALA A 59 21.95 -19.95 -0.23
N GLY A 60 22.97 -19.22 -0.70
CA GLY A 60 24.37 -19.66 -0.64
C GLY A 60 24.86 -19.90 0.80
N GLY A 61 24.42 -19.06 1.74
CA GLY A 61 24.73 -19.21 3.16
C GLY A 61 24.10 -20.46 3.77
N ILE A 62 22.81 -20.69 3.50
CA ILE A 62 22.10 -21.90 3.93
C ILE A 62 22.75 -23.15 3.34
N TYR A 63 23.04 -23.14 2.03
CA TYR A 63 23.72 -24.25 1.35
C TYR A 63 25.07 -24.56 2.00
N SER A 64 25.92 -23.54 2.20
CA SER A 64 27.23 -23.72 2.83
C SER A 64 27.13 -24.21 4.27
N SER A 65 26.14 -23.75 5.04
CA SER A 65 25.90 -24.23 6.40
C SER A 65 25.44 -25.69 6.42
N ILE A 66 24.55 -26.08 5.50
CA ILE A 66 24.08 -27.46 5.34
C ILE A 66 25.24 -28.39 5.00
N GLU A 67 26.05 -28.06 4.00
CA GLU A 67 27.21 -28.86 3.59
C GLU A 67 28.24 -28.98 4.72
N PHE A 68 28.48 -27.90 5.47
CA PHE A 68 29.38 -27.95 6.63
C PHE A 68 28.85 -28.84 7.76
N ILE A 69 27.54 -28.82 8.02
CA ILE A 69 26.94 -29.55 9.14
C ILE A 69 26.66 -31.03 8.80
N LYS A 70 26.47 -31.35 7.51
CA LYS A 70 26.17 -32.71 7.01
C LYS A 70 27.16 -33.78 7.45
N LYS A 71 28.42 -33.41 7.70
CA LYS A 71 29.47 -34.33 8.19
C LYS A 71 29.37 -34.68 9.68
N TYR A 72 28.46 -34.05 10.43
CA TYR A 72 28.30 -34.27 11.86
C TYR A 72 26.99 -35.00 12.18
N ARG A 73 26.99 -35.75 13.28
CA ARG A 73 25.84 -36.53 13.79
C ARG A 73 24.57 -35.71 14.08
N PHE A 74 24.67 -34.38 14.19
CA PHE A 74 23.54 -33.50 14.51
C PHE A 74 22.87 -32.88 13.27
N TYR A 75 23.21 -33.31 12.06
CA TYR A 75 22.65 -32.78 10.81
C TYR A 75 21.12 -32.78 10.77
N GLN A 76 20.49 -33.89 11.14
CA GLN A 76 19.03 -34.00 11.15
C GLN A 76 18.39 -33.02 12.14
N VAL A 77 18.99 -32.85 13.33
CA VAL A 77 18.52 -31.89 14.34
C VAL A 77 18.64 -30.46 13.82
N PHE A 78 19.75 -30.11 13.17
CA PHE A 78 19.93 -28.80 12.54
C PHE A 78 18.87 -28.51 11.48
N LEU A 79 18.57 -29.47 10.59
CA LEU A 79 17.54 -29.31 9.58
C LEU A 79 16.15 -29.12 10.20
N ILE A 80 15.80 -29.92 11.21
CA ILE A 80 14.52 -29.79 11.92
C ILE A 80 14.39 -28.39 12.53
N ILE A 81 15.44 -27.90 13.21
CA ILE A 81 15.44 -26.55 13.79
C ILE A 81 15.29 -25.48 12.69
N LEU A 82 16.02 -25.61 11.58
CA LEU A 82 15.96 -24.65 10.47
C LEU A 82 14.57 -24.59 9.85
N ILE A 83 13.96 -25.74 9.57
CA ILE A 83 12.62 -25.85 8.99
C ILE A 83 11.57 -25.31 9.96
N SER A 84 11.64 -25.70 11.23
CA SER A 84 10.71 -25.20 12.27
C SER A 84 10.80 -23.68 12.44
N LEU A 85 12.02 -23.13 12.41
CA LEU A 85 12.23 -21.68 12.50
C LEU A 85 11.64 -20.94 11.30
N TYR A 86 11.89 -21.42 10.07
CA TYR A 86 11.27 -20.86 8.87
C TYR A 86 9.74 -21.00 8.88
N GLY A 87 9.23 -22.15 9.31
CA GLY A 87 7.80 -22.39 9.46
C GLY A 87 7.15 -21.43 10.44
N TYR A 88 7.81 -21.17 11.58
CA TYR A 88 7.37 -20.17 12.55
C TYR A 88 7.30 -18.77 11.95
N PHE A 89 8.34 -18.33 11.22
CA PHE A 89 8.32 -17.01 10.58
C PHE A 89 7.26 -16.88 9.50
N ILE A 90 7.01 -17.94 8.72
CA ILE A 90 5.93 -17.96 7.73
C ILE A 90 4.58 -17.88 8.44
N ALA A 91 4.36 -18.67 9.49
CA ALA A 91 3.11 -18.63 10.27
C ALA A 91 2.89 -17.25 10.89
N TYR A 92 3.92 -16.65 11.48
CA TYR A 92 3.88 -15.28 12.00
C TYR A 92 3.55 -14.25 10.92
N PHE A 93 4.15 -14.36 9.74
CA PHE A 93 3.84 -13.49 8.61
C PHE A 93 2.39 -13.63 8.17
N LEU A 94 1.90 -14.85 7.99
CA LEU A 94 0.51 -15.12 7.59
C LEU A 94 -0.48 -14.59 8.63
N ASP A 95 -0.20 -14.80 9.92
CA ASP A 95 -1.04 -14.31 11.00
C ASP A 95 -1.09 -12.77 11.04
N SER A 96 0.09 -12.14 10.92
CA SER A 96 0.20 -10.69 10.87
C SER A 96 -0.52 -10.11 9.64
N TYR A 97 -0.34 -10.73 8.47
CA TYR A 97 -0.90 -10.27 7.20
C TYR A 97 -2.42 -10.44 7.13
N PHE A 98 -2.95 -11.61 7.49
CA PHE A 98 -4.38 -11.90 7.33
C PHE A 98 -5.26 -11.45 8.51
N PHE A 99 -4.75 -11.49 9.75
CA PHE A 99 -5.59 -11.21 10.92
C PHE A 99 -5.32 -9.84 11.57
N HIS A 100 -4.06 -9.40 11.60
CA HIS A 100 -3.68 -8.17 12.30
C HIS A 100 -3.63 -6.95 11.38
N TYR A 101 -3.22 -7.11 10.12
CA TYR A 101 -3.02 -6.01 9.20
C TYR A 101 -4.30 -5.20 8.99
N ALA A 102 -5.41 -5.86 8.68
CA ALA A 102 -6.71 -5.20 8.43
C ALA A 102 -7.21 -4.39 9.64
N LYS A 103 -6.89 -4.85 10.87
CA LYS A 103 -7.25 -4.14 12.11
C LYS A 103 -6.31 -2.98 12.41
N ARG A 104 -5.03 -3.11 12.08
CA ARG A 104 -3.98 -2.13 12.40
C ARG A 104 -3.97 -0.95 11.44
N TYR A 105 -4.23 -1.20 10.15
CA TYR A 105 -4.19 -0.17 9.10
C TYR A 105 -5.43 -0.21 8.21
N PRO A 106 -6.63 0.04 8.77
CA PRO A 106 -7.86 -0.04 8.00
C PRO A 106 -7.96 1.03 6.90
N PHE A 107 -7.33 2.19 7.09
CA PHE A 107 -7.34 3.28 6.10
C PHE A 107 -6.40 3.01 4.91
N ALA A 108 -5.41 2.12 5.05
CA ALA A 108 -4.34 1.95 4.06
C ALA A 108 -4.79 1.30 2.74
N TRP A 109 -5.95 0.63 2.72
CA TRP A 109 -6.48 -0.07 1.54
C TRP A 109 -7.74 0.59 0.99
N GLN A 110 -8.07 1.80 1.47
CA GLN A 110 -9.25 2.53 0.98
C GLN A 110 -10.51 1.63 1.05
N TYR A 111 -10.68 0.95 2.19
CA TYR A 111 -11.85 0.12 2.43
C TYR A 111 -13.13 0.98 2.47
N GLU A 112 -14.27 0.35 2.24
CA GLU A 112 -15.62 0.92 2.29
C GLU A 112 -16.05 1.75 1.08
N PHE A 113 -15.16 2.12 0.15
CA PHE A 113 -15.57 2.78 -1.11
C PHE A 113 -16.51 1.91 -1.94
N ASP A 114 -16.38 0.59 -1.87
CA ASP A 114 -17.27 -0.39 -2.49
C ASP A 114 -18.72 -0.31 -1.96
N LYS A 115 -18.93 0.24 -0.76
CA LYS A 115 -20.24 0.44 -0.14
C LYS A 115 -20.70 1.90 -0.19
N VAL A 116 -19.77 2.83 0.00
CA VAL A 116 -20.04 4.28 0.01
C VAL A 116 -20.40 4.77 -1.38
N VAL A 117 -19.63 4.40 -2.41
CA VAL A 117 -19.86 4.91 -3.76
C VAL A 117 -21.24 4.49 -4.29
N PRO A 118 -21.66 3.21 -4.22
CA PRO A 118 -23.02 2.85 -4.65
C PRO A 118 -24.13 3.55 -3.86
N PHE A 119 -23.91 3.80 -2.57
CA PHE A 119 -24.87 4.55 -1.76
C PHE A 119 -24.97 6.01 -2.20
N VAL A 120 -23.83 6.66 -2.47
CA VAL A 120 -23.79 8.06 -2.93
C VAL A 120 -24.40 8.17 -4.32
N GLU A 121 -24.05 7.27 -5.24
CA GLU A 121 -24.65 7.19 -6.59
C GLU A 121 -26.17 7.02 -6.51
N SER A 122 -26.70 6.24 -5.56
CA SER A 122 -28.16 6.07 -5.39
C SER A 122 -28.88 7.32 -4.89
N GLN A 123 -28.14 8.31 -4.38
CA GLN A 123 -28.70 9.58 -3.89
C GLN A 123 -28.31 10.77 -4.79
N LYS A 124 -27.48 10.53 -5.82
CA LYS A 124 -26.81 11.57 -6.60
C LYS A 124 -27.78 12.61 -7.18
N ASP A 125 -28.90 12.16 -7.74
CA ASP A 125 -29.89 13.03 -8.39
C ASP A 125 -30.70 13.91 -7.42
N LYS A 126 -30.55 13.70 -6.10
CA LYS A 126 -31.25 14.48 -5.07
C LYS A 126 -30.51 15.73 -4.63
N TYR A 127 -29.26 15.89 -5.06
CA TYR A 127 -28.38 16.94 -4.58
C TYR A 127 -27.69 17.64 -5.75
N GLN A 128 -27.59 18.97 -5.67
CA GLN A 128 -26.84 19.74 -6.66
C GLN A 128 -25.34 19.51 -6.57
N ASN A 129 -24.82 19.24 -5.37
CA ASN A 129 -23.38 19.06 -5.15
C ASN A 129 -23.10 17.89 -4.20
N ILE A 130 -22.02 17.16 -4.46
CA ILE A 130 -21.53 16.06 -3.62
C ILE A 130 -20.07 16.33 -3.28
N TYR A 131 -19.79 16.60 -2.01
CA TYR A 131 -18.43 16.86 -1.51
C TYR A 131 -17.84 15.62 -0.87
N ILE A 132 -16.63 15.26 -1.25
CA ILE A 132 -15.94 14.06 -0.79
C ILE A 132 -14.57 14.45 -0.25
N THR A 133 -14.27 13.99 0.97
CA THR A 133 -12.99 14.22 1.61
C THR A 133 -11.82 13.63 0.81
N ASN A 134 -10.71 14.36 0.69
CA ASN A 134 -9.44 13.89 0.13
C ASN A 134 -8.47 13.32 1.20
N LYS A 135 -8.94 13.07 2.43
CA LYS A 135 -8.10 12.53 3.51
C LYS A 135 -7.49 11.17 3.19
N TYR A 136 -8.18 10.34 2.41
CA TYR A 136 -7.73 9.00 1.99
C TYR A 136 -7.10 9.00 0.59
N ASP A 137 -6.27 10.01 0.31
CA ASP A 137 -5.52 10.22 -0.95
C ASP A 137 -6.38 10.77 -2.11
N GLN A 138 -6.42 10.09 -3.26
CA GLN A 138 -7.15 10.51 -4.46
C GLN A 138 -8.48 9.74 -4.60
N PRO A 139 -9.54 10.08 -3.84
CA PRO A 139 -10.80 9.35 -3.83
C PRO A 139 -11.51 9.29 -5.19
N TYR A 140 -11.26 10.27 -6.07
CA TYR A 140 -11.91 10.32 -7.38
C TYR A 140 -11.69 9.05 -8.20
N ILE A 141 -10.51 8.42 -8.11
CA ILE A 141 -10.20 7.18 -8.85
C ILE A 141 -11.14 6.05 -8.41
N LEU A 142 -11.34 5.91 -7.10
CA LEU A 142 -12.22 4.89 -6.54
C LEU A 142 -13.69 5.20 -6.81
N PHE A 143 -14.07 6.48 -6.75
CA PHE A 143 -15.42 6.92 -7.12
C PHE A 143 -15.71 6.58 -8.58
N LEU A 144 -14.81 6.90 -9.52
CA LEU A 144 -14.97 6.53 -10.93
C LEU A 144 -15.04 5.01 -11.12
N PHE A 145 -14.20 4.25 -10.41
CA PHE A 145 -14.16 2.79 -10.51
C PHE A 145 -15.46 2.14 -10.00
N PHE A 146 -15.89 2.46 -8.78
CA PHE A 146 -17.06 1.83 -8.15
C PHE A 146 -18.40 2.34 -8.70
N SER A 147 -18.47 3.59 -9.17
CA SER A 147 -19.64 4.09 -9.89
C SER A 147 -19.74 3.56 -11.33
N LYS A 148 -18.65 2.96 -11.84
CA LYS A 148 -18.51 2.53 -13.23
C LYS A 148 -18.71 3.71 -14.21
N TYR A 149 -18.17 4.88 -13.83
CA TYR A 149 -18.32 6.10 -14.62
C TYR A 149 -17.66 5.94 -16.01
N PRO A 150 -18.36 6.26 -17.12
CA PRO A 150 -17.80 6.05 -18.46
C PRO A 150 -16.53 6.87 -18.72
N PRO A 151 -15.41 6.25 -19.14
CA PRO A 151 -14.17 6.96 -19.44
C PRO A 151 -14.32 8.08 -20.49
N ALA A 152 -15.21 7.90 -21.46
CA ALA A 152 -15.49 8.89 -22.50
C ALA A 152 -16.17 10.17 -21.94
N GLN A 153 -16.89 10.07 -20.82
CA GLN A 153 -17.56 11.21 -20.21
C GLN A 153 -16.63 12.01 -19.30
N ILE A 154 -15.71 11.34 -18.60
CA ILE A 154 -14.83 11.98 -17.61
C ILE A 154 -13.66 12.72 -18.24
N GLN A 155 -13.08 12.19 -19.33
CA GLN A 155 -11.92 12.81 -20.01
C GLN A 155 -12.09 14.31 -20.33
N PRO A 156 -13.23 14.79 -20.89
CA PRO A 156 -13.42 16.22 -21.14
C PRO A 156 -13.73 17.04 -19.88
N GLN A 157 -14.11 16.40 -18.76
CA GLN A 157 -14.48 17.08 -17.51
C GLN A 157 -13.29 17.26 -16.56
N ILE A 158 -12.25 16.43 -16.67
CA ILE A 158 -11.10 16.47 -15.77
C ILE A 158 -10.42 17.83 -15.85
N LYS A 159 -10.43 18.53 -14.72
CA LYS A 159 -9.61 19.71 -14.47
C LYS A 159 -8.57 19.36 -13.40
N LEU A 160 -7.31 19.49 -13.78
CA LEU A 160 -6.18 19.22 -12.93
C LEU A 160 -5.83 20.46 -12.09
N THR A 161 -5.41 20.23 -10.85
CA THR A 161 -4.79 21.29 -10.04
C THR A 161 -3.48 21.77 -10.68
N THR A 162 -3.04 22.96 -10.27
CA THR A 162 -1.66 23.38 -10.51
C THR A 162 -0.70 22.33 -9.94
N PRO A 163 0.34 21.94 -10.68
CA PRO A 163 1.33 21.00 -10.19
C PRO A 163 1.91 21.43 -8.85
N ASP A 164 2.04 20.50 -7.92
CA ASP A 164 2.71 20.73 -6.64
C ASP A 164 4.23 20.88 -6.81
N GLN A 165 4.96 21.02 -5.70
CA GLN A 165 6.43 21.12 -5.68
C GLN A 165 7.15 19.91 -6.32
N TYR A 166 6.45 18.79 -6.52
CA TYR A 166 6.96 17.57 -7.13
C TYR A 166 6.41 17.35 -8.55
N GLY A 167 5.63 18.30 -9.08
CA GLY A 167 5.05 18.23 -10.42
C GLY A 167 3.76 17.40 -10.50
N PHE A 168 3.15 17.03 -9.37
CA PHE A 168 1.91 16.26 -9.36
C PHE A 168 0.67 17.17 -9.39
N SER A 169 -0.30 16.79 -10.21
CA SER A 169 -1.64 17.38 -10.22
C SER A 169 -2.68 16.36 -9.82
N THR A 170 -3.77 16.83 -9.22
CA THR A 170 -4.91 16.00 -8.80
C THR A 170 -6.21 16.47 -9.45
N VAL A 171 -7.21 15.60 -9.49
CA VAL A 171 -8.56 15.93 -9.98
C VAL A 171 -9.38 16.45 -8.81
N ILE A 172 -9.92 17.66 -8.96
CA ILE A 172 -10.71 18.35 -7.92
C ILE A 172 -12.22 18.09 -8.01
N GLY A 173 -12.69 17.54 -9.12
CA GLY A 173 -14.12 17.29 -9.32
C GLY A 173 -14.44 16.80 -10.72
N TYR A 174 -15.64 16.26 -10.85
CA TYR A 174 -16.30 15.92 -12.12
C TYR A 174 -17.81 15.90 -11.90
N ASP A 175 -18.60 16.19 -12.92
CA ASP A 175 -20.06 16.23 -12.80
C ASP A 175 -20.50 17.12 -11.61
N ASN A 176 -21.30 16.59 -10.68
CA ASN A 176 -21.65 17.23 -9.41
C ASN A 176 -20.74 16.86 -8.21
N TYR A 177 -19.66 16.11 -8.46
CA TYR A 177 -18.70 15.69 -7.45
C TYR A 177 -17.55 16.69 -7.26
N HIS A 178 -17.24 16.98 -6.01
CA HIS A 178 -16.14 17.85 -5.58
C HIS A 178 -15.26 17.10 -4.58
N PHE A 179 -13.96 17.06 -4.81
CA PHE A 179 -12.99 16.37 -3.98
C PHE A 179 -12.06 17.37 -3.28
N GLY A 180 -11.97 17.29 -1.96
CA GLY A 180 -11.13 18.22 -1.20
C GLY A 180 -11.31 18.11 0.30
N THR A 181 -10.72 19.05 1.03
CA THR A 181 -10.95 19.20 2.47
C THR A 181 -12.37 19.66 2.74
N ILE A 182 -13.03 19.08 3.75
CA ILE A 182 -14.42 19.42 4.07
C ILE A 182 -14.46 20.65 4.98
N ASP A 183 -14.87 21.79 4.43
CA ASP A 183 -15.24 22.98 5.21
C ASP A 183 -16.75 23.21 5.13
N TRP A 184 -17.46 22.91 6.21
CA TRP A 184 -18.92 23.01 6.29
C TRP A 184 -19.44 24.40 5.91
N ASN A 185 -18.70 25.47 6.23
CA ASN A 185 -19.16 26.84 5.99
C ASN A 185 -19.07 27.23 4.50
N GLN A 186 -18.14 26.63 3.76
CA GLN A 186 -17.93 26.90 2.34
C GLN A 186 -18.81 26.03 1.42
N ILE A 187 -19.35 24.93 1.94
CA ILE A 187 -20.23 24.03 1.19
C ILE A 187 -21.62 24.67 1.02
N PRO A 188 -22.18 24.76 -0.20
CA PRO A 188 -23.52 25.30 -0.42
C PRO A 188 -24.62 24.42 0.19
N ASN A 189 -25.81 24.99 0.38
CA ASN A 189 -27.00 24.21 0.70
C ASN A 189 -27.35 23.25 -0.45
N ASP A 190 -28.20 22.27 -0.17
CA ASP A 190 -28.54 21.20 -1.12
C ASP A 190 -27.33 20.35 -1.54
N SER A 191 -26.46 20.08 -0.57
CA SER A 191 -25.25 19.28 -0.76
C SER A 191 -25.26 17.99 0.07
N LEU A 192 -24.71 16.93 -0.52
CA LEU A 192 -24.34 15.70 0.19
C LEU A 192 -22.84 15.75 0.51
N ILE A 193 -22.46 15.40 1.74
CA ILE A 193 -21.08 15.48 2.20
C ILE A 193 -20.64 14.10 2.67
N VAL A 194 -19.53 13.61 2.14
CA VAL A 194 -18.85 12.37 2.53
C VAL A 194 -17.56 12.76 3.24
N ALA A 195 -17.64 12.92 4.56
CA ALA A 195 -16.51 13.18 5.43
C ALA A 195 -15.86 11.87 5.88
N SER A 196 -14.64 11.92 6.42
CA SER A 196 -13.94 10.75 6.96
C SER A 196 -14.35 10.49 8.42
N ASP A 197 -13.36 10.32 9.30
CA ASP A 197 -13.41 10.36 10.76
C ASP A 197 -13.66 11.76 11.37
N GLU A 198 -13.74 12.81 10.54
CA GLU A 198 -14.01 14.17 11.00
C GLU A 198 -15.49 14.34 11.34
N VAL A 199 -15.79 14.47 12.64
CA VAL A 199 -17.14 14.80 13.10
C VAL A 199 -17.38 16.29 12.90
N ILE A 200 -18.35 16.62 12.04
CA ILE A 200 -18.77 18.01 11.82
C ILE A 200 -19.65 18.43 12.99
N SER A 201 -19.11 19.26 13.88
CA SER A 201 -19.79 19.74 15.09
C SER A 201 -21.16 20.34 14.78
N GLY A 202 -22.18 19.88 15.51
CA GLY A 202 -23.56 20.36 15.38
C GLY A 202 -24.37 19.76 14.23
N GLN A 203 -23.80 18.81 13.47
CA GLN A 203 -24.49 18.11 12.38
C GLN A 203 -24.71 16.64 12.74
N ASN A 204 -25.93 16.15 12.49
CA ASN A 204 -26.25 14.73 12.66
C ASN A 204 -25.98 13.98 11.36
N PRO A 205 -25.21 12.87 11.40
CA PRO A 205 -24.94 12.08 10.22
C PRO A 205 -26.19 11.32 9.76
N ILE A 206 -26.38 11.22 8.45
CA ILE A 206 -27.43 10.38 7.84
C ILE A 206 -27.01 8.91 7.90
N LYS A 207 -25.72 8.65 7.68
CA LYS A 207 -25.17 7.30 7.61
C LYS A 207 -23.70 7.31 7.97
N ILE A 208 -23.26 6.27 8.66
CA ILE A 208 -21.86 6.04 8.99
C ILE A 208 -21.46 4.69 8.42
N PHE A 209 -20.38 4.66 7.67
CA PHE A 209 -19.69 3.45 7.23
C PHE A 209 -18.47 3.26 8.10
N ASN A 210 -18.33 2.09 8.71
CA ASN A 210 -17.25 1.78 9.63
C ASN A 210 -16.24 0.86 8.97
N PHE A 211 -14.98 1.03 9.31
CA PHE A 211 -13.95 0.04 9.02
C PHE A 211 -14.20 -1.27 9.78
N SER A 212 -13.49 -2.33 9.39
CA SER A 212 -13.56 -3.65 10.04
C SER A 212 -13.17 -3.66 11.53
N ASN A 213 -12.51 -2.61 12.02
CA ASN A 213 -12.16 -2.43 13.43
C ASN A 213 -13.20 -1.61 14.23
N GLY A 214 -14.31 -1.20 13.59
CA GLY A 214 -15.39 -0.43 14.22
C GLY A 214 -15.19 1.08 14.22
N GLN A 215 -14.04 1.60 13.75
CA GLN A 215 -13.84 3.04 13.62
C GLN A 215 -14.62 3.60 12.42
N PRO A 216 -15.16 4.84 12.50
CA PRO A 216 -15.79 5.49 11.36
C PRO A 216 -14.80 5.63 10.20
N ALA A 217 -15.18 5.11 9.03
CA ALA A 217 -14.47 5.28 7.77
C ALA A 217 -15.00 6.51 7.04
N PHE A 218 -16.31 6.51 6.79
CA PHE A 218 -16.99 7.63 6.15
C PHE A 218 -18.26 8.00 6.88
N THR A 219 -18.42 9.29 7.10
CA THR A 219 -19.58 9.87 7.74
C THR A 219 -20.30 10.75 6.73
N ILE A 220 -21.57 10.44 6.48
CA ILE A 220 -22.37 11.13 5.47
C ILE A 220 -23.27 12.16 6.14
N TYR A 221 -23.20 13.39 5.68
CA TYR A 221 -24.04 14.51 6.11
C TYR A 221 -24.82 15.08 4.94
N GLN A 222 -25.93 15.75 5.25
CA GLN A 222 -26.67 16.56 4.30
C GLN A 222 -26.72 17.98 4.82
N LYS A 223 -26.42 18.93 3.93
CA LYS A 223 -26.65 20.34 4.17
C LYS A 223 -27.95 20.74 3.47
N LYS A 224 -28.95 21.13 4.27
CA LYS A 224 -30.25 21.63 3.80
C LYS A 224 -30.17 23.11 3.51
#